data_AF-A0A413TQV9-F1
#
_entry.id   AF-A0A413TQV9-F1
#
_cell.length_a   1.000
_cell.length_b   1.000
_cell.length_c   1.000
_cell.angle_alpha   90.00
_cell.angle_beta   90.00
_cell.angle_gamma   90.00
#
_symmetry.space_group_name_H-M   'P 1'
#
loop_
_entity.id
_entity.type
_entity.pdbx_description
1 polymer ?
#
loop_
_entity_poly.entity_id
_entity_poly.type
_entity_poly.pdbx_seq_one_letter_code
_entity_poly.pdbx_strand_id
1 'polypeptide(L)'
;MYENENVEQLVSQAIALDKEQKYCKRKLDTVKAKLQSKGLAMIDDRNVKYIKFYSEDGSVAVGDSYKMDVLRPDKLKDILSEELWMAKVKESTETKYSYDPKLEQMLKAVFTEDYTFECSLEEFLDEMSVKPDSKQKKLLLKKLKGDYAKDRETLLSVFGYEDDDTAPDFEVELYYIYKIKNGELIRAFLPEECLSQTIEDIKKCLIVESKTSITIDYDNE
;
A
#
# COMPACT_ATOMS: atom_id res chain seq x y z
N MET A 1 26.49 -18.94 -11.98
CA MET A 1 27.03 -17.70 -12.58
C MET A 1 25.80 -16.94 -13.03
N TYR A 2 25.21 -16.13 -12.14
CA TYR A 2 24.08 -15.30 -12.53
C TYR A 2 24.65 -14.23 -13.45
N GLU A 3 24.17 -14.17 -14.68
CA GLU A 3 24.41 -13.01 -15.53
C GLU A 3 23.95 -11.79 -14.72
N ASN A 4 24.86 -10.82 -14.54
CA ASN A 4 24.53 -9.53 -13.95
C ASN A 4 23.60 -8.81 -14.94
N GLU A 5 22.32 -9.19 -14.99
CA GLU A 5 21.30 -8.34 -15.59
C GLU A 5 21.29 -7.04 -14.79
N ASN A 6 21.58 -5.93 -15.48
CA ASN A 6 21.53 -4.61 -14.86
C ASN A 6 20.06 -4.30 -14.50
N VAL A 7 19.84 -3.62 -13.38
CA VAL A 7 18.51 -3.18 -12.92
C VAL A 7 17.73 -2.48 -14.02
N GLU A 8 18.38 -1.65 -14.85
CA GLU A 8 17.72 -0.98 -15.98
C GLU A 8 17.13 -1.97 -17.01
N GLN A 9 17.82 -3.08 -17.24
CA GLN A 9 17.35 -4.14 -18.13
C GLN A 9 16.17 -4.88 -17.52
N LEU A 10 16.23 -5.18 -16.22
CA LEU A 10 15.12 -5.81 -15.49
C LEU A 10 13.87 -4.93 -15.48
N VAL A 11 14.02 -3.62 -15.27
CA VAL A 11 12.92 -2.64 -15.35
C VAL A 11 12.31 -2.63 -16.75
N SER A 12 13.14 -2.55 -17.78
CA SER A 12 12.69 -2.54 -19.19
C SER A 12 11.94 -3.83 -19.55
N GLN A 13 12.45 -4.99 -19.13
CA GLN A 13 11.79 -6.29 -19.33
C GLN A 13 10.44 -6.36 -18.61
N ALA A 14 10.37 -5.93 -17.36
CA ALA A 14 9.14 -5.92 -16.58
C ALA A 14 8.05 -5.04 -17.22
N ILE A 15 8.41 -3.84 -17.70
CA ILE A 15 7.49 -2.94 -18.40
C ILE A 15 6.97 -3.59 -19.69
N ALA A 16 7.85 -4.20 -20.49
CA ALA A 16 7.46 -4.85 -21.74
C ALA A 16 6.49 -6.02 -21.51
N LEU A 17 6.80 -6.89 -20.54
CA LEU A 17 5.95 -8.03 -20.19
C LEU A 17 4.59 -7.61 -19.63
N ASP A 18 4.54 -6.55 -18.80
CA ASP A 18 3.26 -6.05 -18.28
C ASP A 18 2.39 -5.45 -19.41
N LYS A 19 2.99 -4.70 -20.34
CA LYS A 19 2.28 -4.18 -21.52
C LYS A 19 1.71 -5.30 -22.37
N GLU A 20 2.49 -6.36 -22.62
CA GLU A 20 2.02 -7.54 -23.36
C GLU A 20 0.89 -8.27 -22.61
N GLN A 21 1.03 -8.45 -21.29
CA GLN A 21 0.01 -9.08 -20.45
C GLN A 21 -1.31 -8.30 -20.53
N LYS A 22 -1.27 -6.97 -20.41
CA LYS A 22 -2.45 -6.09 -20.53
C LYS A 22 -3.08 -6.18 -21.92
N TYR A 23 -2.27 -6.24 -22.97
CA TYR A 23 -2.77 -6.41 -24.34
C TYR A 23 -3.47 -7.76 -24.55
N CYS A 24 -2.83 -8.86 -24.14
CA CYS A 24 -3.39 -10.20 -24.20
C CYS A 24 -4.68 -10.31 -23.37
N LYS A 25 -4.72 -9.70 -22.18
CA LYS A 25 -5.92 -9.61 -21.34
C LYS A 25 -7.07 -8.91 -22.06
N ARG A 26 -6.85 -7.73 -22.66
CA ARG A 26 -7.88 -7.02 -23.44
C ARG A 26 -8.44 -7.85 -24.59
N LYS A 27 -7.57 -8.56 -25.34
CA LYS A 27 -8.00 -9.48 -26.40
C LYS A 27 -8.85 -10.63 -25.85
N LEU A 28 -8.40 -11.27 -24.78
CA LEU A 28 -9.13 -12.36 -24.14
C LEU A 28 -10.50 -11.90 -23.64
N ASP A 29 -10.58 -10.74 -23.00
CA ASP A 29 -11.84 -10.18 -22.50
C ASP A 29 -12.81 -9.86 -23.63
N THR A 30 -12.31 -9.40 -24.78
CA THR A 30 -13.14 -9.20 -25.99
C THR A 30 -13.73 -10.53 -26.49
N VAL A 31 -12.96 -11.61 -26.49
CA VAL A 31 -13.43 -12.94 -26.90
C VAL A 31 -14.43 -13.49 -25.88
N LYS A 32 -14.15 -13.35 -24.58
CA LYS A 32 -15.09 -13.73 -23.50
C LYS A 32 -16.42 -13.01 -23.63
N ALA A 33 -16.43 -11.70 -23.89
CA ALA A 33 -17.65 -10.93 -24.08
C ALA A 33 -18.50 -11.46 -25.25
N LYS A 34 -17.87 -11.81 -26.38
CA LYS A 34 -18.55 -12.42 -27.52
C LYS A 34 -19.15 -13.79 -27.17
N LEU A 35 -18.41 -14.62 -26.44
CA LEU A 35 -18.89 -15.94 -25.98
C LEU A 35 -20.04 -15.80 -24.98
N GLN A 36 -19.96 -14.86 -24.04
CA GLN A 36 -21.03 -14.56 -23.09
C GLN A 36 -22.30 -14.12 -23.81
N SER A 37 -22.21 -13.18 -24.75
CA SER A 37 -23.37 -12.72 -25.53
C SER A 37 -24.04 -13.87 -26.30
N LYS A 38 -23.25 -14.73 -26.95
CA LYS A 38 -23.77 -15.93 -27.62
C LYS A 38 -24.38 -16.94 -26.64
N GLY A 39 -23.74 -17.14 -25.49
CA GLY A 39 -24.22 -18.03 -24.44
C GLY A 39 -25.56 -17.59 -23.87
N LEU A 40 -25.70 -16.30 -23.55
CA LEU A 40 -26.95 -15.72 -23.05
C LEU A 40 -28.10 -15.87 -24.06
N ALA A 41 -27.86 -15.56 -25.34
CA ALA A 41 -28.88 -15.73 -26.38
C ALA A 41 -29.39 -17.18 -26.49
N MET A 42 -28.50 -18.16 -26.31
CA MET A 42 -28.90 -19.58 -26.32
C MET A 42 -29.52 -20.05 -25.00
N ILE A 43 -29.12 -19.48 -23.86
CA ILE A 43 -29.74 -19.71 -22.54
C ILE A 43 -31.20 -19.28 -22.60
N ASP A 44 -31.46 -18.08 -23.12
CA ASP A 44 -32.80 -17.52 -23.28
C ASP A 44 -33.65 -18.36 -24.24
N ASP A 45 -33.12 -18.69 -25.42
CA ASP A 45 -33.83 -19.49 -26.44
C ASP A 45 -34.19 -20.90 -25.96
N ARG A 46 -33.30 -21.54 -25.19
CA ARG A 46 -33.47 -22.92 -24.71
C ARG A 46 -34.09 -23.01 -23.32
N ASN A 47 -34.32 -21.88 -22.65
CA ASN A 47 -34.76 -21.79 -21.27
C ASN A 47 -33.91 -22.67 -20.31
N VAL A 48 -32.59 -22.63 -20.47
CA VAL A 48 -31.62 -23.32 -19.59
C VAL A 48 -30.77 -22.29 -18.86
N LYS A 49 -30.27 -22.59 -17.66
CA LYS A 49 -29.45 -21.64 -16.87
C LYS A 49 -27.95 -21.69 -17.21
N TYR A 50 -27.54 -22.57 -18.12
CA TYR A 50 -26.13 -22.88 -18.36
C TYR A 50 -25.92 -23.53 -19.73
N ILE A 51 -24.87 -23.11 -20.43
CA ILE A 51 -24.42 -23.67 -21.71
C ILE A 51 -22.90 -23.79 -21.73
N LYS A 52 -22.39 -24.83 -22.37
CA LYS A 52 -20.96 -25.08 -22.56
C LYS A 52 -20.63 -25.21 -24.04
N PHE A 53 -19.65 -24.43 -24.49
CA PHE A 53 -19.08 -24.46 -25.84
C PHE A 53 -17.78 -25.27 -25.82
N TYR A 54 -17.53 -26.04 -26.88
CA TYR A 54 -16.38 -26.93 -26.99
C TYR A 54 -15.57 -26.60 -28.26
N SER A 55 -14.26 -26.77 -28.18
CA SER A 55 -13.28 -26.71 -29.27
C SER A 55 -12.24 -27.82 -29.08
N GLU A 56 -11.35 -28.00 -30.06
CA GLU A 56 -10.25 -28.97 -29.95
C GLU A 56 -9.33 -28.66 -28.76
N ASP A 57 -9.08 -27.37 -28.47
CA ASP A 57 -8.22 -26.92 -27.38
C ASP A 57 -8.90 -26.81 -26.01
N GLY A 58 -10.21 -27.10 -25.89
CA GLY A 58 -10.91 -27.02 -24.61
C GLY A 58 -12.37 -26.61 -24.68
N SER A 59 -12.85 -25.94 -23.62
CA SER A 59 -14.26 -25.56 -23.52
C SER A 59 -14.48 -24.31 -22.67
N VAL A 60 -15.54 -23.57 -22.97
CA VAL A 60 -15.97 -22.38 -22.21
C VAL A 60 -17.42 -22.54 -21.79
N ALA A 61 -17.69 -22.26 -20.52
CA ALA A 61 -19.01 -22.33 -19.93
C ALA A 61 -19.58 -20.93 -19.69
N VAL A 62 -20.85 -20.74 -20.02
CA VAL A 62 -21.63 -19.52 -19.74
C VAL A 62 -22.83 -19.94 -18.91
N GLY A 63 -23.00 -19.33 -17.74
CA GLY A 63 -24.15 -19.56 -16.86
C GLY A 63 -24.83 -18.25 -16.54
N ASP A 64 -26.14 -18.30 -16.38
CA ASP A 64 -26.93 -17.19 -15.86
C ASP A 64 -27.36 -17.53 -14.42
N SER A 65 -26.94 -16.69 -13.48
CA SER A 65 -27.16 -16.91 -12.05
C SER A 65 -27.67 -15.63 -11.41
N TYR A 66 -28.73 -15.77 -10.61
CA TYR A 66 -29.24 -14.66 -9.82
C TYR A 66 -28.32 -14.40 -8.63
N LYS A 67 -27.83 -13.16 -8.52
CA LYS A 67 -27.30 -12.64 -7.27
C LYS A 67 -28.46 -12.09 -6.45
N MET A 68 -28.54 -12.50 -5.19
CA MET A 68 -29.53 -11.99 -4.25
C MET A 68 -28.81 -11.20 -3.16
N ASP A 69 -29.16 -9.92 -3.01
CA ASP A 69 -28.74 -9.07 -1.90
C ASP A 69 -29.99 -8.74 -1.05
N VAL A 70 -29.87 -8.85 0.27
CA VAL A 70 -31.00 -8.62 1.20
C VAL A 70 -31.06 -7.14 1.59
N LEU A 71 -32.09 -6.43 1.10
CA LEU A 71 -32.26 -4.98 1.37
C LEU A 71 -32.77 -4.68 2.79
N ARG A 72 -33.58 -5.58 3.37
CA ARG A 72 -34.17 -5.41 4.71
C ARG A 72 -34.09 -6.72 5.50
N PRO A 73 -32.95 -6.99 6.16
CA PRO A 73 -32.72 -8.23 6.89
C PRO A 73 -33.74 -8.43 8.01
N ASP A 74 -34.06 -7.39 8.78
CA ASP A 74 -34.97 -7.48 9.93
C ASP A 74 -36.37 -7.94 9.51
N LYS A 75 -36.92 -7.34 8.45
CA LYS A 75 -38.23 -7.75 7.91
C LYS A 75 -38.21 -9.16 7.33
N LEU A 76 -37.08 -9.56 6.74
CA LEU A 76 -36.94 -10.91 6.21
C LEU A 76 -36.86 -11.94 7.35
N LYS A 77 -36.22 -11.60 8.46
CA LYS A 77 -36.19 -12.40 9.70
C LYS A 77 -37.58 -12.61 10.27
N ASP A 78 -38.40 -11.55 10.34
CA ASP A 78 -39.79 -11.65 10.79
C ASP A 78 -40.62 -12.61 9.91
N ILE A 79 -40.40 -12.59 8.58
CA ILE A 79 -41.12 -13.44 7.63
C ILE A 79 -40.65 -14.90 7.70
N LEU A 80 -39.34 -15.13 7.79
CA LEU A 80 -38.77 -16.48 7.75
C LEU A 80 -38.96 -17.25 9.05
N SER A 81 -39.45 -16.61 10.12
CA SER A 81 -39.47 -17.10 11.50
C SER A 81 -38.06 -17.24 12.10
N GLU A 82 -37.97 -17.04 13.42
CA GLU A 82 -36.70 -17.03 14.14
C GLU A 82 -35.96 -18.37 14.06
N GLU A 83 -36.69 -19.50 14.14
CA GLU A 83 -36.10 -20.85 14.06
C GLU A 83 -35.43 -21.10 12.71
N LEU A 84 -36.08 -20.73 11.59
CA LEU A 84 -35.52 -20.93 10.26
C LEU A 84 -34.35 -19.96 10.00
N TRP A 85 -34.46 -18.73 10.49
CA TRP A 85 -33.41 -17.73 10.37
C TRP A 85 -32.12 -18.22 11.06
N MET A 86 -32.20 -18.64 12.31
CA MET A 86 -31.06 -19.19 13.05
C MET A 86 -30.47 -20.46 12.41
N ALA A 87 -31.29 -21.30 11.76
CA ALA A 87 -30.84 -22.54 11.14
C ALA A 87 -30.21 -22.35 9.74
N LYS A 88 -30.57 -21.29 9.00
CA LYS A 88 -30.21 -21.13 7.57
C LYS A 88 -29.47 -19.84 7.24
N VAL A 89 -29.48 -18.85 8.12
CA VAL A 89 -28.77 -17.59 7.91
C VAL A 89 -27.56 -17.55 8.84
N LYS A 90 -26.38 -17.40 8.24
CA LYS A 90 -25.14 -17.17 8.97
C LYS A 90 -24.89 -15.68 9.05
N GLU A 91 -25.07 -15.11 10.23
CA GLU A 91 -24.63 -13.75 10.54
C GLU A 91 -23.13 -13.77 10.87
N SER A 92 -22.34 -12.99 10.15
CA SER A 92 -20.93 -12.78 10.45
C SER A 92 -20.69 -11.30 10.65
N THR A 93 -20.28 -10.91 11.87
CA THR A 93 -19.83 -9.55 12.17
C THR A 93 -18.32 -9.52 12.07
N GLU A 94 -17.79 -8.90 11.02
CA GLU A 94 -16.35 -8.67 10.87
C GLU A 94 -16.02 -7.23 11.30
N THR A 95 -15.28 -7.09 12.40
CA THR A 95 -14.75 -5.79 12.82
C THR A 95 -13.42 -5.57 12.14
N LYS A 96 -13.39 -4.64 11.20
CA LYS A 96 -12.16 -4.20 10.53
C LYS A 96 -11.68 -2.90 11.15
N TYR A 97 -10.43 -2.87 11.62
CA TYR A 97 -9.79 -1.66 12.12
C TYR A 97 -9.05 -0.96 10.97
N SER A 98 -9.31 0.33 10.79
CA SER A 98 -8.53 1.22 9.94
C SER A 98 -7.87 2.24 10.85
N TYR A 99 -6.58 2.44 10.70
CA TYR A 99 -5.80 3.38 11.49
C TYR A 99 -5.55 4.65 10.69
N ASP A 100 -5.40 5.77 11.40
CA ASP A 100 -4.87 6.99 10.78
C ASP A 100 -3.43 6.74 10.30
N PRO A 101 -3.02 7.24 9.12
CA PRO A 101 -1.68 7.00 8.59
C PRO A 101 -0.53 7.39 9.53
N LYS A 102 -0.67 8.46 10.32
CA LYS A 102 0.36 8.89 11.28
C LYS A 102 0.41 7.98 12.49
N LEU A 103 -0.73 7.49 12.95
CA LEU A 103 -0.78 6.49 14.01
C LEU A 103 -0.11 5.20 13.55
N GLU A 104 -0.41 4.74 12.34
CA GLU A 104 0.22 3.55 11.76
C GLU A 104 1.74 3.71 11.61
N GLN A 105 2.20 4.87 11.13
CA GLN A 105 3.63 5.20 11.07
C GLN A 105 4.29 5.15 12.46
N MET A 106 3.65 5.76 13.46
CA MET A 106 4.15 5.77 14.84
C MET A 106 4.27 4.34 15.40
N LEU A 107 3.22 3.52 15.27
CA LEU A 107 3.21 2.14 15.76
C LEU A 107 4.27 1.28 15.07
N LYS A 108 4.48 1.46 13.75
CA LYS A 108 5.56 0.79 13.01
C LYS A 108 6.93 1.21 13.54
N ALA A 109 7.18 2.50 13.69
CA ALA A 109 8.45 3.01 14.21
C ALA A 109 8.73 2.48 15.63
N VAL A 110 7.71 2.44 16.50
CA VAL A 110 7.82 1.83 17.84
C VAL A 110 8.23 0.37 17.72
N PHE A 111 7.57 -0.40 16.87
CA PHE A 111 7.85 -1.82 16.72
C PHE A 111 9.25 -2.10 16.13
N THR A 112 9.67 -1.35 15.10
CA THR A 112 10.95 -1.54 14.41
C THR A 112 12.15 -0.87 15.09
N GLU A 113 11.91 -0.08 16.14
CA GLU A 113 12.95 0.74 16.80
C GLU A 113 13.58 1.79 15.86
N ASP A 114 12.84 2.21 14.84
CA ASP A 114 13.26 3.23 13.88
C ASP A 114 12.98 4.65 14.39
N TYR A 115 13.45 4.96 15.59
CA TYR A 115 13.34 6.29 16.18
C TYR A 115 14.56 6.62 17.05
N THR A 116 14.72 7.90 17.40
CA THR A 116 15.67 8.33 18.44
C THR A 116 15.06 9.42 19.30
N PHE A 117 15.47 9.44 20.57
CA PHE A 117 15.15 10.49 21.54
C PHE A 117 16.38 11.26 22.01
N GLU A 118 17.56 10.90 21.50
CA GLU A 118 18.86 11.36 22.01
C GLU A 118 19.22 12.77 21.54
N CYS A 119 18.75 13.17 20.37
CA CYS A 119 18.98 14.50 19.80
C CYS A 119 17.71 15.06 19.16
N SER A 120 17.58 16.38 19.19
CA SER A 120 16.56 17.11 18.44
C SER A 120 17.01 17.34 16.99
N LEU A 121 16.04 17.62 16.09
CA LEU A 121 16.38 18.00 14.72
C LEU A 121 17.26 19.27 14.71
N GLU A 122 17.02 20.20 15.63
CA GLU A 122 17.77 21.45 15.68
C GLU A 122 19.25 21.25 16.03
N GLU A 123 19.54 20.38 16.99
CA GLU A 123 20.91 19.99 17.38
C GLU A 123 21.57 19.21 16.24
N PHE A 124 20.86 18.25 15.64
CA PHE A 124 21.38 17.45 14.55
C PHE A 124 21.82 18.29 13.34
N LEU A 125 21.03 19.31 12.97
CA LEU A 125 21.38 20.21 11.86
C LEU A 125 22.70 20.98 12.09
N ASP A 126 23.15 21.19 13.33
CA ASP A 126 24.43 21.85 13.63
C ASP A 126 25.65 20.92 13.50
N GLU A 127 25.41 19.61 13.53
CA GLU A 127 26.41 18.54 13.48
C GLU A 127 26.57 17.92 12.07
N MET A 128 25.69 18.27 11.12
CA MET A 128 25.76 17.81 9.74
C MET A 128 27.11 18.11 9.08
N SER A 129 27.47 17.24 8.12
CA SER A 129 28.65 17.40 7.27
C SER A 129 28.62 18.72 6.50
N VAL A 130 27.45 19.07 5.96
CA VAL A 130 27.17 20.37 5.34
C VAL A 130 26.36 21.22 6.31
N LYS A 131 26.99 22.25 6.88
CA LYS A 131 26.35 23.10 7.87
C LYS A 131 25.43 24.13 7.22
N PRO A 132 24.12 24.14 7.55
CA PRO A 132 23.22 25.17 7.07
C PRO A 132 23.51 26.52 7.73
N ASP A 133 23.39 27.60 6.97
CA ASP A 133 23.34 28.94 7.54
C ASP A 133 22.05 29.16 8.37
N SER A 134 21.95 30.28 9.09
CA SER A 134 20.80 30.54 9.97
C SER A 134 19.44 30.63 9.23
N LYS A 135 19.42 30.97 7.95
CA LYS A 135 18.19 31.00 7.13
C LYS A 135 17.86 29.60 6.63
N GLN A 136 18.85 28.86 6.14
CA GLN A 136 18.72 27.47 5.70
C GLN A 136 18.24 26.60 6.86
N LYS A 137 18.84 26.73 8.06
CA LYS A 137 18.45 25.97 9.26
C LYS A 137 16.98 26.17 9.61
N LYS A 138 16.50 27.43 9.63
CA LYS A 138 15.09 27.75 9.87
C LYS A 138 14.15 27.17 8.82
N LEU A 139 14.60 27.06 7.58
CA LEU A 139 13.82 26.48 6.49
C LEU A 139 13.75 24.95 6.60
N LEU A 140 14.89 24.30 6.88
CA LEU A 140 14.99 22.85 7.08
C LEU A 140 14.13 22.36 8.24
N LEU A 141 14.19 23.02 9.40
CA LEU A 141 13.35 22.69 10.56
C LEU A 141 11.85 22.65 10.24
N LYS A 142 11.39 23.49 9.30
CA LYS A 142 10.00 23.54 8.87
C LYS A 142 9.66 22.49 7.83
N LYS A 143 10.57 22.22 6.90
CA LYS A 143 10.33 21.39 5.72
C LYS A 143 10.62 19.92 5.93
N LEU A 144 11.62 19.57 6.72
CA LEU A 144 11.99 18.17 6.96
C LEU A 144 10.89 17.46 7.76
N LYS A 145 10.43 16.31 7.24
CA LYS A 145 9.31 15.54 7.83
C LYS A 145 9.63 14.09 8.13
N GLY A 146 10.85 13.63 7.84
CA GLY A 146 11.20 12.21 7.90
C GLY A 146 10.63 11.46 6.71
N ASP A 147 10.55 12.09 5.55
CA ASP A 147 10.19 11.43 4.29
C ASP A 147 11.45 11.41 3.45
N TYR A 148 12.08 10.23 3.33
CA TYR A 148 13.42 10.09 2.75
C TYR A 148 13.55 10.78 1.38
N ALA A 149 12.62 10.52 0.45
CA ALA A 149 12.68 11.09 -0.90
C ALA A 149 12.46 12.60 -0.89
N LYS A 150 11.44 13.09 -0.18
CA LYS A 150 11.12 14.52 -0.13
C LYS A 150 12.15 15.34 0.66
N ASP A 151 12.69 14.75 1.72
CA ASP A 151 13.71 15.38 2.54
C ASP A 151 15.02 15.47 1.77
N ARG A 152 15.36 14.47 0.94
CA ARG A 152 16.51 14.51 0.04
C ARG A 152 16.39 15.64 -0.98
N GLU A 153 15.26 15.73 -1.69
CA GLU A 153 14.96 16.88 -2.58
C GLU A 153 15.04 18.22 -1.85
N THR A 154 14.55 18.26 -0.60
CA THR A 154 14.62 19.45 0.24
C THR A 154 16.05 19.85 0.57
N LEU A 155 16.93 18.89 0.93
CA LEU A 155 18.33 19.16 1.22
C LEU A 155 19.05 19.71 -0.02
N LEU A 156 18.90 19.06 -1.17
CA LEU A 156 19.48 19.51 -2.44
C LEU A 156 19.06 20.95 -2.77
N SER A 157 17.75 21.21 -2.72
CA SER A 157 17.19 22.53 -3.01
C SER A 157 17.66 23.61 -2.05
N VAL A 158 17.77 23.31 -0.75
CA VAL A 158 18.16 24.31 0.27
C VAL A 158 19.65 24.61 0.23
N PHE A 159 20.49 23.62 -0.07
CA PHE A 159 21.94 23.80 -0.21
C PHE A 159 22.37 24.27 -1.61
N GLY A 160 21.47 24.24 -2.59
CA GLY A 160 21.71 24.76 -3.94
C GLY A 160 22.45 23.79 -4.85
N TYR A 161 22.27 22.48 -4.65
CA TYR A 161 22.76 21.45 -5.57
C TYR A 161 21.78 21.28 -6.73
N GLU A 162 22.30 21.24 -7.96
CA GLU A 162 21.48 21.13 -9.18
C GLU A 162 21.03 19.68 -9.44
N ASP A 163 21.84 18.71 -9.03
CA ASP A 163 21.61 17.28 -9.20
C ASP A 163 22.36 16.44 -8.14
N ASP A 164 22.15 15.13 -8.21
CA ASP A 164 22.79 14.15 -7.33
C ASP A 164 24.27 13.94 -7.61
N ASP A 165 24.71 14.19 -8.84
CA ASP A 165 26.09 13.94 -9.25
C ASP A 165 27.05 14.95 -8.60
N THR A 166 26.54 16.13 -8.26
CA THR A 166 27.29 17.23 -7.64
C THR A 166 27.06 17.37 -6.13
N ALA A 167 26.06 16.68 -5.60
CA ALA A 167 25.71 16.73 -4.19
C ALA A 167 26.60 15.81 -3.34
N PRO A 168 26.88 16.18 -2.08
CA PRO A 168 27.45 15.24 -1.13
C PRO A 168 26.45 14.13 -0.81
N ASP A 169 26.99 13.00 -0.37
CA ASP A 169 26.19 11.90 0.16
C ASP A 169 25.50 12.35 1.46
N PHE A 170 24.16 12.35 1.44
CA PHE A 170 23.31 12.71 2.57
C PHE A 170 22.63 11.48 3.22
N GLU A 171 23.03 10.24 2.89
CA GLU A 171 22.38 9.03 3.38
C GLU A 171 22.34 8.96 4.91
N VAL A 172 23.43 9.35 5.56
CA VAL A 172 23.55 9.38 7.02
C VAL A 172 22.62 10.45 7.59
N GLU A 173 22.60 11.64 7.00
CA GLU A 173 21.74 12.73 7.43
C GLU A 173 20.26 12.40 7.28
N LEU A 174 19.86 11.82 6.15
CA LEU A 174 18.50 11.37 5.90
C LEU A 174 18.05 10.29 6.89
N TYR A 175 18.94 9.35 7.22
CA TYR A 175 18.69 8.33 8.23
C TYR A 175 18.41 8.93 9.61
N TYR A 176 19.22 9.89 10.07
CA TYR A 176 19.00 10.55 11.35
C TYR A 176 17.76 11.44 11.35
N ILE A 177 17.51 12.21 10.28
CA ILE A 177 16.29 13.02 10.13
C ILE A 177 15.05 12.14 10.26
N TYR A 178 15.03 10.99 9.58
CA TYR A 178 13.95 10.01 9.66
C TYR A 178 13.71 9.53 11.11
N LYS A 179 14.77 9.09 11.79
CA LYS A 179 14.68 8.60 13.18
C LYS A 179 14.24 9.68 14.17
N ILE A 180 14.76 10.90 14.04
CA ILE A 180 14.38 12.02 14.90
C ILE A 180 12.91 12.35 14.71
N LYS A 181 12.43 12.40 13.46
CA LYS A 181 11.02 12.70 13.15
C LYS A 181 10.07 11.64 13.63
N ASN A 182 10.45 10.37 13.58
CA ASN A 182 9.68 9.30 14.22
C ASN A 182 9.66 9.44 15.75
N GLY A 183 10.77 9.86 16.38
CA GLY A 183 10.81 10.16 17.81
C GLY A 183 9.87 11.31 18.20
N GLU A 184 9.89 12.41 17.44
CA GLU A 184 8.93 13.52 17.62
C GLU A 184 7.49 13.06 17.44
N LEU A 185 7.22 12.19 16.46
CA LEU A 185 5.89 11.63 16.22
C LEU A 185 5.41 10.77 17.40
N ILE A 186 6.29 9.92 17.95
CA ILE A 186 5.98 9.11 19.13
C ILE A 186 5.62 10.01 20.32
N ARG A 187 6.40 11.06 20.59
CA ARG A 187 6.11 12.04 21.66
C ARG A 187 4.83 12.83 21.44
N ALA A 188 4.39 12.99 20.20
CA ALA A 188 3.11 13.63 19.89
C ALA A 188 1.90 12.75 20.19
N PHE A 189 2.06 11.41 20.13
CA PHE A 189 0.98 10.45 20.40
C PHE A 189 0.98 9.90 21.82
N LEU A 190 2.16 9.73 22.44
CA LEU A 190 2.32 9.07 23.73
C LEU A 190 2.71 10.09 24.82
N PRO A 191 2.18 9.94 26.04
CA PRO A 191 2.58 10.77 27.16
C PRO A 191 4.07 10.56 27.51
N GLU A 192 4.74 11.60 27.99
CA GLU A 192 6.14 11.49 28.43
C GLU A 192 6.29 10.61 29.68
N GLU A 193 5.28 10.61 30.55
CA GLU A 193 5.24 9.76 31.74
C GLU A 193 5.20 8.28 31.35
N CYS A 194 6.19 7.52 31.81
CA CYS A 194 6.31 6.08 31.56
C CYS A 194 6.43 5.70 30.07
N LEU A 195 6.91 6.60 29.20
CA LEU A 195 7.03 6.38 27.76
C LEU A 195 7.69 5.04 27.39
N SER A 196 8.79 4.67 28.06
CA SER A 196 9.49 3.40 27.80
C SER A 196 8.62 2.18 28.08
N GLN A 197 7.83 2.20 29.16
CA GLN A 197 6.90 1.12 29.49
C GLN A 197 5.77 1.05 28.46
N THR A 198 5.22 2.20 28.07
CA THR A 198 4.17 2.29 27.04
C THR A 198 4.65 1.73 25.70
N ILE A 199 5.88 2.05 25.27
CA ILE A 199 6.49 1.49 24.05
C ILE A 199 6.58 -0.04 24.15
N GLU A 200 7.04 -0.57 25.27
CA GLU A 200 7.15 -2.02 25.46
C GLU A 200 5.78 -2.72 25.44
N ASP A 201 4.77 -2.10 26.04
CA ASP A 201 3.40 -2.61 26.04
C ASP A 201 2.79 -2.58 24.63
N ILE A 202 3.05 -1.53 23.84
CA ILE A 202 2.65 -1.46 22.43
C ILE A 202 3.30 -2.59 21.63
N LYS A 203 4.60 -2.84 21.81
CA LYS A 203 5.30 -3.94 21.11
C LYS A 203 4.69 -5.30 21.38
N LYS A 204 4.17 -5.54 22.60
CA LYS A 204 3.48 -6.79 22.98
C LYS A 204 2.12 -6.96 22.31
N CYS A 205 1.52 -5.89 21.80
CA CYS A 205 0.20 -5.89 21.16
C CYS A 205 0.25 -5.99 19.64
N LEU A 206 1.43 -5.92 19.01
CA LEU A 206 1.58 -5.80 17.57
C LEU A 206 2.43 -6.93 16.98
N ILE A 207 2.13 -7.27 15.73
CA ILE A 207 3.03 -8.01 14.85
C ILE A 207 3.18 -7.15 13.61
N VAL A 208 4.41 -6.73 13.29
CA VAL A 208 4.72 -6.04 12.05
C VAL A 208 5.52 -6.99 11.17
N GLU A 209 4.92 -7.39 10.06
CA GLU A 209 5.58 -8.21 9.03
C GLU A 209 6.11 -7.30 7.92
N SER A 210 7.35 -7.54 7.48
CA SER A 210 7.88 -6.88 6.30
C SER A 210 7.33 -7.55 5.04
N LYS A 211 6.83 -6.73 4.11
CA LYS A 211 6.38 -7.18 2.79
C LYS A 211 7.08 -6.37 1.72
N THR A 212 7.86 -7.04 0.88
CA THR A 212 8.40 -6.43 -0.34
C THR A 212 7.32 -6.43 -1.41
N SER A 213 7.00 -5.26 -1.96
CA SER A 213 6.09 -5.11 -3.09
C SER A 213 6.83 -4.50 -4.28
N ILE A 214 6.45 -4.92 -5.48
CA ILE A 214 6.87 -4.29 -6.74
C ILE A 214 5.68 -3.54 -7.34
N THR A 215 5.92 -2.31 -7.77
CA THR A 215 4.97 -1.48 -8.51
C THR A 215 5.62 -1.13 -9.85
N ILE A 216 4.87 -1.26 -10.95
CA ILE A 216 5.32 -0.85 -12.28
C ILE A 216 4.60 0.45 -12.62
N ASP A 217 5.34 1.54 -12.55
CA ASP A 217 4.89 2.85 -13.00
C ASP A 217 5.31 3.08 -14.46
N TYR A 218 4.47 3.80 -15.20
CA TYR A 218 4.75 4.17 -16.57
C TYR A 218 5.08 5.65 -16.58
N ASP A 219 6.24 6.01 -17.11
CA ASP A 219 6.43 7.36 -17.64
C ASP A 219 5.37 7.54 -18.73
N ASN A 220 4.40 8.42 -18.46
CA ASN A 220 3.12 8.50 -19.16
C ASN A 220 3.19 8.35 -20.69
N GLU A 221 2.14 7.73 -21.26
CA GLU A 221 1.72 7.91 -22.67
C GLU A 221 1.48 9.39 -23.03
#